data_AF-A0AA41XUI8-F1
#
_entry.id   AF-A0AA41XUI8-F1
#
_cell.length_a   1.000
_cell.length_b   1.000
_cell.length_c   1.000
_cell.angle_alpha   90.00
_cell.angle_beta   90.00
_cell.angle_gamma   90.00
#
_symmetry.space_group_name_H-M   'P 1'
#
loop_
_entity.id
_entity.type
_entity.pdbx_description
1 polymer ?
#
loop_
_entity_poly.entity_id
_entity_poly.type
_entity_poly.pdbx_seq_one_letter_code
_entity_poly.pdbx_strand_id
1 'polypeptide(L)'
;MGMLVCLAPWIVYWVLVGHVPFAAAALVALAVAVGAFAVDRAGDKLFQTGAVATFLVLTLLTFTLGDGFGRRWMLPLSIAGILLVALVGALTNKPFVRGAVATEQPDDVVKTEPFGRLVGVLTWVWVAALAGMTVSSAIPPLLDTRDPLSYACSWIIPFSLLGTATLASRILPDRMLAGIDDAVRETSFVAYDEATIDELYFLAQEHANREVGPGKEAYQVKVGGMGVPLTGDESRKSWPSTYKVRDKKR
;
A
#
# COMPACT_ATOMS: atom_id res chain seq x y z
N MET A 1 3.24 -9.72 3.55
CA MET A 1 4.44 -9.61 4.43
C MET A 1 5.16 -8.25 4.37
N GLY A 2 4.98 -7.40 3.35
CA GLY A 2 5.75 -6.15 3.19
C GLY A 2 5.49 -5.04 4.22
N MET A 3 4.24 -4.86 4.68
CA MET A 3 3.89 -3.75 5.58
C MET A 3 4.51 -3.86 6.97
N LEU A 4 4.64 -5.08 7.49
CA LEU A 4 5.22 -5.33 8.82
C LEU A 4 6.71 -5.02 8.85
N VAL A 5 7.45 -5.29 7.77
CA VAL A 5 8.88 -4.98 7.66
C VAL A 5 9.10 -3.46 7.68
N CYS A 6 8.25 -2.71 6.97
CA CYS A 6 8.29 -1.24 6.98
C CYS A 6 8.04 -0.66 8.37
N LEU A 7 7.03 -1.18 9.09
CA LEU A 7 6.64 -0.68 10.41
C LEU A 7 7.52 -1.21 11.56
N ALA A 8 8.35 -2.23 11.32
CA ALA A 8 9.12 -2.91 12.37
C ALA A 8 9.96 -1.98 13.26
N PRO A 9 10.72 -0.98 12.73
CA PRO A 9 11.50 -0.08 13.58
C PRO A 9 10.64 0.70 14.59
N TRP A 10 9.45 1.15 14.17
CA TRP A 10 8.51 1.86 15.04
C TRP A 10 7.83 0.95 16.05
N ILE A 11 7.44 -0.26 15.65
CA ILE A 11 6.86 -1.24 16.57
C ILE A 11 7.87 -1.58 17.67
N VAL A 12 9.12 -1.89 17.29
CA VAL A 12 10.21 -2.19 18.24
C VAL A 12 10.45 -1.01 19.16
N TYR A 13 10.51 0.21 18.62
CA TYR A 13 10.69 1.41 19.42
C TYR A 13 9.55 1.63 20.43
N TRP A 14 8.28 1.54 20.01
CA TRP A 14 7.14 1.76 20.90
C TRP A 14 7.04 0.72 22.01
N VAL A 15 7.43 -0.53 21.74
CA VAL A 15 7.54 -1.57 22.78
C VAL A 15 8.65 -1.23 23.78
N LEU A 16 9.81 -0.75 23.30
CA LEU A 16 10.98 -0.53 24.15
C LEU A 16 10.94 0.79 24.94
N VAL A 17 10.36 1.86 24.38
CA VAL A 17 10.42 3.22 24.94
C VAL A 17 9.81 3.32 26.35
N GLY A 18 8.90 2.40 26.71
CA GLY A 18 8.30 2.30 28.05
C GLY A 18 9.03 1.37 29.03
N HIS A 19 10.02 0.59 28.58
CA HIS A 19 10.64 -0.48 29.37
C HIS A 19 12.15 -0.32 29.55
N VAL A 20 12.84 0.39 28.67
CA VAL A 20 14.30 0.58 28.68
C VAL A 20 14.67 2.06 28.55
N PRO A 21 15.92 2.46 28.87
CA PRO A 21 16.37 3.83 28.65
C PRO A 21 16.16 4.27 27.20
N PHE A 22 15.75 5.53 27.03
CA PHE A 22 15.42 6.12 25.73
C PHE A 22 16.50 5.94 24.66
N ALA A 23 17.77 6.12 25.05
CA ALA A 23 18.91 5.94 24.15
C ALA A 23 19.02 4.48 23.65
N ALA A 24 18.78 3.50 24.52
CA ALA A 24 18.81 2.09 24.14
C ALA A 24 17.66 1.76 23.17
N ALA A 25 16.44 2.24 23.47
CA ALA A 25 15.28 2.06 22.58
C ALA A 25 15.53 2.66 21.18
N ALA A 26 16.07 3.89 21.13
CA ALA A 26 16.37 4.58 19.87
C ALA A 26 17.47 3.87 19.05
N LEU A 27 18.54 3.42 19.70
CA LEU A 27 19.63 2.67 19.04
C LEU A 27 19.16 1.32 18.48
N VAL A 28 18.35 0.58 19.23
CA VAL A 28 17.79 -0.69 18.75
C VAL A 28 16.88 -0.44 17.54
N ALA A 29 16.00 0.55 17.62
CA ALA A 29 15.13 0.91 16.50
C ALA A 29 15.91 1.37 15.26
N LEU A 30 17.00 2.14 15.46
CA LEU A 30 17.91 2.54 14.38
C LEU A 30 18.60 1.32 13.75
N ALA A 31 19.09 0.38 14.55
CA ALA A 31 19.71 -0.84 14.05
C ALA A 31 18.71 -1.68 13.22
N VAL A 32 17.46 -1.79 13.67
CA VAL A 32 16.38 -2.46 12.92
C VAL A 32 16.08 -1.72 11.61
N ALA A 33 16.04 -0.38 11.62
CA ALA A 33 15.82 0.41 10.41
C ALA A 33 16.95 0.24 9.38
N VAL A 34 18.21 0.24 9.82
CA VAL A 34 19.37 -0.01 8.97
C VAL A 34 19.36 -1.45 8.43
N GLY A 35 19.01 -2.43 9.27
CA GLY A 35 18.85 -3.82 8.86
C GLY A 35 17.78 -3.99 7.78
N ALA A 36 16.60 -3.40 7.98
CA ALA A 36 15.53 -3.41 6.99
C ALA A 36 15.97 -2.76 5.66
N PHE A 37 16.67 -1.63 5.73
CA PHE A 37 17.22 -0.94 4.56
C PHE A 37 18.27 -1.77 3.80
N ALA A 38 19.11 -2.52 4.52
CA ALA A 38 20.15 -3.35 3.91
C ALA A 38 19.59 -4.62 3.23
N VAL A 39 18.50 -5.18 3.78
CA VAL A 39 17.85 -6.38 3.24
C VAL A 39 17.01 -6.05 2.00
N ASP A 40 16.43 -4.84 1.93
CA ASP A 40 15.55 -4.48 0.83
C ASP A 40 16.32 -4.07 -0.44
N ARG A 41 16.58 -5.07 -1.29
CA ARG A 41 17.26 -4.88 -2.58
C ARG A 41 16.33 -4.49 -3.73
N ALA A 42 15.01 -4.62 -3.56
CA ALA A 42 14.05 -4.52 -4.67
C ALA A 42 12.84 -3.58 -4.41
N GLY A 43 12.63 -3.11 -3.17
CA GLY A 43 11.49 -2.31 -2.77
C GLY A 43 11.67 -0.79 -2.83
N ASP A 44 10.56 -0.07 -2.60
CA ASP A 44 10.49 1.38 -2.50
C ASP A 44 11.28 1.89 -1.28
N LYS A 45 12.55 2.23 -1.51
CA LYS A 45 13.50 2.67 -0.47
C LYS A 45 13.08 3.93 0.29
N LEU A 46 12.14 4.71 -0.23
CA LEU A 46 11.73 6.00 0.35
C LEU A 46 11.28 5.82 1.82
N PHE A 47 10.43 4.84 2.10
CA PHE A 47 9.91 4.64 3.45
C PHE A 47 11.02 4.22 4.43
N GLN A 48 11.93 3.33 4.01
CA GLN A 48 13.04 2.87 4.85
C GLN A 48 14.08 3.96 5.07
N THR A 49 14.40 4.77 4.05
CA THR A 49 15.25 5.95 4.24
C THR A 49 14.64 6.92 5.24
N GLY A 50 13.32 7.12 5.18
CA GLY A 50 12.58 7.91 6.16
C GLY A 50 12.64 7.32 7.58
N ALA A 51 12.56 5.99 7.70
CA ALA A 51 12.73 5.31 8.98
C ALA A 51 14.11 5.54 9.59
N VAL A 52 15.18 5.28 8.80
CA VAL A 52 16.56 5.50 9.23
C VAL A 52 16.78 6.96 9.63
N ALA A 53 16.32 7.91 8.81
CA ALA A 53 16.43 9.34 9.11
C ALA A 53 15.70 9.71 10.42
N THR A 54 14.48 9.21 10.61
CA THR A 54 13.69 9.46 11.83
C THR A 54 14.40 8.95 13.07
N PHE A 55 14.86 7.70 13.07
CA PHE A 55 15.51 7.11 14.24
C PHE A 55 16.92 7.66 14.48
N LEU A 56 17.63 8.09 13.43
CA LEU A 56 18.88 8.82 13.57
C LEU A 56 18.65 10.15 14.31
N VAL A 57 17.64 10.93 13.89
CA VAL A 57 17.26 12.18 14.56
C VAL A 57 16.83 11.94 16.01
N LEU A 58 15.99 10.94 16.27
CA LEU A 58 15.59 10.57 17.64
C LEU A 58 16.79 10.18 18.51
N THR A 59 17.74 9.43 17.94
CA THR A 59 18.97 9.04 18.64
C THR A 59 19.81 10.28 18.98
N LEU A 60 20.01 11.20 18.03
CA LEU A 60 20.72 12.45 18.30
C LEU A 60 20.02 13.28 19.38
N LEU A 61 18.69 13.38 19.32
CA LEU A 61 17.89 14.08 20.33
C LEU A 61 18.04 13.45 21.72
N THR A 62 18.11 12.12 21.83
CA THR A 62 18.32 11.47 23.15
C THR A 62 19.64 11.80 23.80
N PHE A 63 20.71 11.98 23.02
CA PHE A 63 22.02 12.29 23.56
C PHE A 63 22.24 13.80 23.77
N THR A 64 21.47 14.64 23.09
CA THR A 64 21.63 16.11 23.15
C THR A 64 20.65 16.78 24.10
N LEU A 65 19.44 16.23 24.25
CA LEU A 65 18.37 16.78 25.09
C LEU A 65 18.15 15.81 26.26
N GLY A 66 18.31 16.33 27.49
CA GLY A 66 18.24 15.50 28.70
C GLY A 66 16.89 14.79 28.93
N ASP A 67 16.86 13.88 29.91
CA ASP A 67 15.77 12.94 30.19
C ASP A 67 14.37 13.57 30.34
N GLY A 68 14.28 14.83 30.75
CA GLY A 68 13.01 15.56 30.87
C GLY A 68 12.34 15.81 29.52
N PHE A 69 13.12 16.19 28.51
CA PHE A 69 12.62 16.33 27.14
C PHE A 69 12.29 14.96 26.55
N GLY A 70 13.16 13.97 26.79
CA GLY A 70 12.98 12.59 26.35
C GLY A 70 11.62 12.02 26.76
N ARG A 71 11.30 12.08 28.05
CA ARG A 71 10.02 11.60 28.60
C ARG A 71 8.79 12.24 27.96
N ARG A 72 8.87 13.52 27.61
CA ARG A 72 7.71 14.28 27.13
C ARG A 72 7.49 14.15 25.63
N TRP A 73 8.58 14.11 24.85
CA TRP A 73 8.53 14.35 23.42
C TRP A 73 8.92 13.14 22.55
N MET A 74 9.57 12.12 23.11
CA MET A 74 10.07 11.02 22.27
C MET A 74 9.00 10.13 21.64
N LEU A 75 7.88 9.93 22.32
CA LEU A 75 6.74 9.24 21.74
C LEU A 75 6.10 10.05 20.60
N PRO A 76 5.66 11.32 20.82
CA PRO A 76 5.04 12.10 19.75
C PRO A 76 5.98 12.38 18.59
N LEU A 77 7.29 12.60 18.81
CA LEU A 77 8.24 12.77 17.70
C LEU A 77 8.38 11.50 16.86
N SER A 78 8.32 10.30 17.45
CA SER A 78 8.37 9.06 16.68
C SER A 78 7.14 8.88 15.79
N ILE A 79 5.96 9.26 16.29
CA ILE A 79 4.69 9.21 15.57
C ILE A 79 4.67 10.30 14.48
N ALA A 80 5.17 11.50 14.78
CA ALA A 80 5.34 12.57 13.79
C ALA A 80 6.32 12.17 12.68
N GLY A 81 7.40 11.46 13.02
CA GLY A 81 8.36 10.94 12.05
C GLY A 81 7.71 9.97 11.07
N ILE A 82 6.96 8.97 11.55
CA ILE A 82 6.26 8.04 10.65
C ILE A 82 5.18 8.72 9.82
N LEU A 83 4.45 9.71 10.40
CA LEU A 83 3.49 10.52 9.68
C LEU A 83 4.16 11.28 8.53
N LEU A 84 5.29 11.93 8.78
CA LEU A 84 6.02 12.69 7.78
C LEU A 84 6.45 11.78 6.64
N VAL A 85 7.02 10.61 6.94
CA VAL A 85 7.45 9.64 5.93
C VAL A 85 6.26 9.14 5.10
N ALA A 86 5.13 8.81 5.75
CA ALA A 86 3.92 8.40 5.07
C ALA A 86 3.34 9.51 4.17
N LEU A 87 3.34 10.75 4.65
CA LEU A 87 2.82 11.92 3.94
C LEU A 87 3.72 12.29 2.75
N VAL A 88 5.04 12.26 2.91
CA VAL A 88 5.99 12.44 1.81
C VAL A 88 5.82 11.34 0.76
N GLY A 89 5.63 10.09 1.17
CA GLY A 89 5.31 8.99 0.26
C GLY A 89 4.00 9.22 -0.51
N ALA A 90 2.96 9.71 0.17
CA ALA A 90 1.68 10.04 -0.46
C ALA A 90 1.83 11.19 -1.49
N LEU A 91 2.54 12.27 -1.13
CA LEU A 91 2.74 13.42 -2.00
C LEU A 91 3.65 13.15 -3.19
N THR A 92 4.59 12.20 -3.07
CA THR A 92 5.49 11.80 -4.16
C THR A 92 4.90 10.70 -5.05
N ASN A 93 3.63 10.32 -4.86
CA ASN A 93 2.96 9.20 -5.52
C ASN A 93 3.69 7.85 -5.34
N LYS A 94 4.43 7.70 -4.24
CA LYS A 94 5.09 6.45 -3.82
C LYS A 94 4.57 6.00 -2.46
N PRO A 95 3.28 5.65 -2.35
CA PRO A 95 2.70 5.27 -1.07
C PRO A 95 3.24 3.92 -0.60
N PHE A 96 3.70 3.85 0.65
CA PHE A 96 4.25 2.63 1.26
C PHE A 96 3.25 1.45 1.26
N VAL A 97 1.96 1.77 1.27
CA VAL A 97 0.86 0.80 1.24
C VAL A 97 0.81 0.05 -0.10
N ARG A 98 1.27 0.66 -1.21
CA ARG A 98 1.22 0.04 -2.54
C ARG A 98 1.95 -1.30 -2.57
N GLY A 99 3.15 -1.35 -2.02
CA GLY A 99 3.94 -2.59 -1.97
C GLY A 99 3.27 -3.68 -1.13
N ALA A 100 2.62 -3.30 -0.03
CA ALA A 100 1.89 -4.24 0.82
C ALA A 100 0.69 -4.87 0.09
N VAL A 101 -0.15 -4.05 -0.54
CA VAL A 101 -1.36 -4.52 -1.24
C VAL A 101 -1.00 -5.25 -2.54
N ALA A 102 0.04 -4.81 -3.25
CA ALA A 102 0.49 -5.47 -4.47
C ALA A 102 0.98 -6.90 -4.24
N THR A 103 1.56 -7.20 -3.07
CA THR A 103 2.02 -8.56 -2.73
C THR A 103 0.87 -9.54 -2.54
N GLU A 104 -0.32 -9.03 -2.20
CA GLU A 104 -1.51 -9.85 -1.87
C GLU A 104 -2.47 -9.98 -3.06
N GLN A 105 -2.20 -9.29 -4.17
CA GLN A 105 -3.06 -9.24 -5.35
C GLN A 105 -2.35 -9.81 -6.58
N PRO A 106 -3.08 -10.46 -7.52
CA PRO A 106 -2.52 -10.89 -8.78
C PRO A 106 -1.93 -9.72 -9.58
N ASP A 107 -0.84 -9.95 -10.32
CA ASP A 107 -0.15 -8.92 -11.12
C ASP A 107 -1.09 -8.18 -12.10
N ASP A 108 -2.13 -8.88 -12.57
CA ASP A 108 -3.16 -8.34 -13.46
C ASP A 108 -4.05 -7.30 -12.79
N VAL A 109 -4.30 -7.44 -11.48
CA VAL A 109 -5.14 -6.52 -10.69
C VAL A 109 -4.34 -5.26 -10.31
N VAL A 110 -3.04 -5.39 -10.05
CA VAL A 110 -2.14 -4.29 -9.64
C VAL A 110 -2.05 -3.16 -10.67
N LYS A 111 -2.32 -3.47 -11.95
CA LYS A 111 -2.30 -2.50 -13.06
C LYS A 111 -3.64 -1.79 -13.30
N THR A 112 -4.70 -2.18 -12.60
CA THR A 112 -6.05 -1.64 -12.84
C THR A 112 -6.27 -0.30 -12.13
N GLU A 113 -7.14 0.56 -12.70
CA GLU A 113 -7.58 1.80 -12.07
C GLU A 113 -8.19 1.60 -10.66
N PRO A 114 -9.08 0.62 -10.40
CA PRO A 114 -9.63 0.39 -9.07
C PRO A 114 -8.56 0.04 -8.02
N PHE A 115 -7.49 -0.66 -8.40
CA PHE A 115 -6.34 -0.88 -7.52
C PHE A 115 -5.63 0.43 -7.18
N GLY A 116 -5.43 1.31 -8.16
CA GLY A 116 -4.88 2.65 -7.93
C GLY A 116 -5.73 3.46 -6.94
N ARG A 117 -7.06 3.41 -7.08
CA ARG A 117 -8.01 4.07 -6.17
C ARG A 117 -7.97 3.48 -4.77
N LEU A 118 -7.92 2.15 -4.64
CA LEU A 118 -7.77 1.46 -3.35
C LEU A 118 -6.49 1.90 -2.64
N VAL A 119 -5.35 1.88 -3.33
CA VAL A 119 -4.07 2.30 -2.78
C VAL A 119 -4.13 3.76 -2.32
N GLY A 120 -4.75 4.64 -3.11
CA GLY A 120 -4.94 6.05 -2.74
C GLY A 120 -5.77 6.23 -1.46
N VAL A 121 -6.95 5.60 -1.40
CA VAL A 121 -7.82 5.66 -0.22
C VAL A 121 -7.11 5.12 1.01
N LEU A 122 -6.47 3.95 0.90
CA LEU A 122 -5.81 3.31 2.02
C LEU A 122 -4.61 4.13 2.52
N THR A 123 -3.88 4.77 1.61
CA THR A 123 -2.81 5.71 1.97
C THR A 123 -3.34 6.86 2.82
N TRP A 124 -4.45 7.49 2.39
CA TRP A 124 -5.04 8.60 3.14
C TRP A 124 -5.64 8.17 4.48
N VAL A 125 -6.18 6.95 4.59
CA VAL A 125 -6.61 6.37 5.87
C VAL A 125 -5.42 6.26 6.84
N TRP A 126 -4.28 5.74 6.37
CA TRP A 126 -3.07 5.67 7.18
C TRP A 126 -2.55 7.06 7.56
N VAL A 127 -2.50 8.01 6.63
CA VAL A 127 -2.09 9.39 6.93
C VAL A 127 -3.02 10.04 7.95
N ALA A 128 -4.34 9.87 7.83
CA ALA A 128 -5.31 10.42 8.77
C ALA A 128 -5.17 9.78 10.17
N ALA A 129 -4.98 8.46 10.25
CA ALA A 129 -4.74 7.77 11.50
C ALA A 129 -3.45 8.28 12.17
N LEU A 130 -2.33 8.32 11.45
CA LEU A 130 -1.05 8.81 11.94
C LEU A 130 -1.10 10.29 12.36
N ALA A 131 -1.88 11.12 11.64
CA ALA A 131 -2.12 12.50 12.02
C ALA A 131 -2.89 12.60 13.35
N GLY A 132 -3.96 11.80 13.50
CA GLY A 132 -4.70 11.71 14.76
C GLY A 132 -3.83 11.21 15.92
N MET A 133 -2.97 10.22 15.69
CA MET A 133 -1.98 9.73 16.66
C MET A 133 -1.00 10.84 17.06
N THR A 134 -0.51 11.63 16.10
CA THR A 134 0.45 12.71 16.35
C THR A 134 -0.18 13.83 17.16
N VAL A 135 -1.37 14.28 16.76
CA VAL A 135 -2.09 15.35 17.47
C VAL A 135 -2.43 14.91 18.89
N SER A 136 -3.03 13.72 19.06
CA SER A 136 -3.39 13.21 20.39
C SER A 136 -2.17 13.04 21.30
N SER A 137 -1.08 12.43 20.81
CA SER A 137 0.14 12.24 21.61
C SER A 137 0.91 13.54 21.91
N ALA A 138 0.66 14.62 21.16
CA ALA A 138 1.22 15.94 21.42
C ALA A 138 0.43 16.76 22.46
N ILE A 139 -0.81 16.38 22.77
CA ILE A 139 -1.64 17.11 23.77
C ILE A 139 -0.99 17.09 25.16
N PRO A 140 -0.55 15.94 25.73
CA PRO A 140 0.08 15.91 27.05
C PRO A 140 1.36 16.75 27.16
N PRO A 141 2.31 16.71 26.20
CA PRO A 141 3.48 17.57 26.28
C PRO A 141 3.17 19.06 26.18
N LEU A 142 2.08 19.46 25.53
CA LEU A 142 1.72 20.87 25.36
C LEU A 142 0.94 21.45 26.55
N LEU A 143 0.04 20.65 27.14
CA LEU A 143 -0.91 21.13 28.16
C LEU A 143 -0.57 20.73 29.59
N ASP A 144 0.53 19.99 29.80
CA ASP A 144 0.97 19.50 31.12
C ASP A 144 -0.14 18.75 31.88
N THR A 145 -0.87 17.89 31.15
CA THR A 145 -2.03 17.17 31.68
C THR A 145 -1.62 16.05 32.63
N ARG A 146 -2.33 15.91 33.76
CA ARG A 146 -2.06 14.87 34.78
C ARG A 146 -2.62 13.49 34.41
N ASP A 147 -1.93 12.49 34.96
CA ASP A 147 -2.09 11.03 35.04
C ASP A 147 -3.08 10.33 34.07
N PRO A 148 -4.41 10.35 34.22
CA PRO A 148 -5.29 9.53 33.37
C PRO A 148 -5.43 10.05 31.93
N LEU A 149 -5.48 11.37 31.74
CA LEU A 149 -5.66 11.97 30.41
C LEU A 149 -4.39 11.86 29.56
N SER A 150 -3.22 11.90 30.21
CA SER A 150 -1.94 11.68 29.55
C SER A 150 -1.86 10.26 28.98
N TYR A 151 -2.23 9.25 29.77
CA TYR A 151 -2.26 7.86 29.30
C TYR A 151 -3.26 7.64 28.16
N ALA A 152 -4.46 8.24 28.25
CA ALA A 152 -5.47 8.15 27.20
C ALA A 152 -4.99 8.77 25.87
N CYS A 153 -4.39 9.96 25.93
CA CYS A 153 -3.95 10.69 24.73
C CYS A 153 -2.65 10.14 24.13
N SER A 154 -1.74 9.60 24.95
CA SER A 154 -0.46 9.05 24.47
C SER A 154 -0.54 7.58 24.04
N TRP A 155 -1.45 6.79 24.63
CA TRP A 155 -1.54 5.36 24.35
C TRP A 155 -2.91 4.94 23.79
N ILE A 156 -4.00 5.15 24.53
CA ILE A 156 -5.30 4.57 24.17
C ILE A 156 -5.77 5.08 22.80
N ILE A 157 -5.77 6.40 22.60
CA ILE A 157 -6.21 7.01 21.34
C ILE A 157 -5.25 6.62 20.20
N PRO A 158 -3.92 6.78 20.31
CA PRO A 158 -3.04 6.42 19.20
C PRO A 158 -3.12 4.96 18.77
N PHE A 159 -3.11 4.02 19.72
CA PHE A 159 -3.14 2.59 19.40
C PHE A 159 -4.53 2.12 18.93
N SER A 160 -5.62 2.76 19.38
CA SER A 160 -6.94 2.49 18.81
C SER A 160 -7.04 2.96 17.35
N LEU A 161 -6.49 4.12 17.00
CA LEU A 161 -6.40 4.60 15.62
C LEU A 161 -5.55 3.70 14.74
N LEU A 162 -4.42 3.21 15.27
CA LEU A 162 -3.59 2.23 14.58
C LEU A 162 -4.38 0.93 14.33
N GLY A 163 -5.10 0.44 15.35
CA GLY A 163 -5.98 -0.72 15.25
C GLY A 163 -7.06 -0.56 14.19
N THR A 164 -7.77 0.58 14.17
CA THR A 164 -8.81 0.82 13.16
C THR A 164 -8.23 0.95 11.76
N ALA A 165 -7.05 1.55 11.58
CA ALA A 165 -6.36 1.59 10.28
C ALA A 165 -5.96 0.20 9.78
N THR A 166 -5.52 -0.71 10.67
CA THR A 166 -5.22 -2.09 10.29
C THR A 166 -6.47 -2.87 9.89
N LEU A 167 -7.58 -2.70 10.61
CA LEU A 167 -8.87 -3.30 10.25
C LEU A 167 -9.40 -2.76 8.92
N ALA A 168 -9.30 -1.44 8.70
CA ALA A 168 -9.62 -0.81 7.44
C ALA A 168 -8.79 -1.38 6.29
N SER A 169 -7.49 -1.61 6.51
CA SER A 169 -6.60 -2.25 5.52
C SER A 169 -7.04 -3.66 5.12
N ARG A 170 -7.78 -4.36 5.97
CA ARG A 170 -8.35 -5.68 5.66
C ARG A 170 -9.71 -5.59 4.97
N ILE A 171 -10.58 -4.68 5.42
CA ILE A 171 -11.98 -4.62 4.97
C ILE A 171 -12.13 -3.86 3.65
N LEU A 172 -11.33 -2.81 3.42
CA LEU A 172 -11.46 -1.97 2.22
C LEU A 172 -11.11 -2.71 0.93
N PRO A 173 -10.03 -3.52 0.84
CA PRO A 173 -9.74 -4.29 -0.37
C PRO A 173 -10.91 -5.20 -0.75
N ASP A 174 -11.43 -5.98 0.20
CA ASP A 174 -12.55 -6.90 -0.06
C ASP A 174 -13.78 -6.18 -0.61
N ARG A 175 -14.08 -4.96 -0.11
CA ARG A 175 -15.24 -4.18 -0.55
C ARG A 175 -15.02 -3.41 -1.85
N MET A 176 -13.83 -2.86 -2.05
CA MET A 176 -13.52 -2.02 -3.23
C MET A 176 -13.10 -2.86 -4.43
N LEU A 177 -12.58 -4.07 -4.20
CA LEU A 177 -12.23 -5.03 -5.22
C LEU A 177 -13.37 -6.07 -5.45
N ALA A 178 -14.45 -6.02 -4.66
CA ALA A 178 -15.65 -6.81 -4.92
C ALA A 178 -16.17 -6.53 -6.35
N GLY A 179 -16.25 -7.57 -7.17
CA GLY A 179 -16.69 -7.46 -8.55
C GLY A 179 -15.60 -7.12 -9.57
N ILE A 180 -14.31 -7.10 -9.18
CA ILE A 180 -13.20 -6.97 -10.16
C ILE A 180 -13.09 -8.18 -11.06
N ASP A 181 -13.48 -9.37 -10.61
CA ASP A 181 -13.59 -10.53 -11.50
C ASP A 181 -14.62 -10.27 -12.62
N ASP A 182 -15.69 -9.51 -12.32
CA ASP A 182 -16.69 -9.06 -13.28
C ASP A 182 -16.32 -7.76 -14.03
N ALA A 183 -15.12 -7.22 -13.79
CA ALA A 183 -14.64 -6.04 -14.51
C ALA A 183 -14.38 -6.40 -15.98
N VAL A 184 -14.89 -5.55 -16.87
CA VAL A 184 -14.69 -5.69 -18.32
C VAL A 184 -13.23 -5.37 -18.63
N ARG A 185 -12.48 -6.39 -19.05
CA ARG A 185 -11.11 -6.30 -19.56
C ARG A 185 -11.16 -5.96 -21.03
N GLU A 186 -10.25 -5.11 -21.49
CA GLU A 186 -10.06 -4.81 -22.92
C GLU A 186 -8.79 -5.50 -23.41
N THR A 187 -8.88 -6.21 -24.52
CA THR A 187 -7.72 -6.75 -25.25
C THR A 187 -7.90 -6.45 -26.73
N SER A 188 -6.88 -6.71 -27.53
CA SER A 188 -6.97 -6.62 -28.98
C SER A 188 -6.32 -7.84 -29.60
N PHE A 189 -7.01 -8.49 -30.53
CA PHE A 189 -6.50 -9.64 -31.26
C PHE A 189 -6.39 -9.33 -32.75
N VAL A 190 -5.59 -10.11 -33.47
CA VAL A 190 -5.40 -9.93 -34.91
C VAL A 190 -6.20 -11.01 -35.64
N ALA A 191 -7.00 -10.58 -36.62
CA ALA A 191 -7.74 -11.48 -37.50
C ALA A 191 -7.77 -10.93 -38.93
N TYR A 192 -8.07 -11.81 -39.89
CA TYR A 192 -8.25 -11.41 -41.28
C TYR A 192 -9.49 -10.54 -41.45
N ASP A 193 -9.45 -9.61 -42.42
CA ASP A 193 -10.57 -8.71 -42.73
C ASP A 193 -11.82 -9.46 -43.23
N GLU A 194 -11.60 -10.61 -43.87
CA GLU A 194 -12.64 -11.48 -44.42
C GLU A 194 -13.25 -12.44 -43.39
N ALA A 195 -12.77 -12.42 -42.13
CA ALA A 195 -13.25 -13.33 -41.10
C ALA A 195 -14.73 -13.09 -40.79
N THR A 196 -15.49 -14.19 -40.73
CA THR A 196 -16.91 -14.12 -40.37
C THR A 196 -17.09 -13.74 -38.90
N ILE A 197 -18.27 -13.22 -38.56
CA ILE A 197 -18.57 -12.79 -37.19
C ILE A 197 -18.35 -13.94 -36.19
N ASP A 198 -18.77 -15.16 -36.53
CA ASP A 198 -18.61 -16.32 -35.65
C ASP A 198 -17.13 -16.69 -35.44
N GLU A 199 -16.30 -16.60 -36.49
CA GLU A 199 -14.86 -16.82 -36.40
C GLU A 199 -14.17 -15.74 -35.56
N LEU A 200 -14.59 -14.47 -35.68
CA LEU A 200 -14.08 -13.39 -34.84
C LEU A 200 -14.41 -13.61 -33.36
N TYR A 201 -15.63 -14.04 -33.05
CA TYR A 201 -16.01 -14.38 -31.66
C TYR A 201 -15.24 -15.58 -31.13
N PHE A 202 -15.00 -16.60 -31.96
CA PHE A 202 -14.19 -17.76 -31.57
C PHE A 202 -12.74 -17.36 -31.27
N LEU A 203 -12.10 -16.60 -32.16
CA LEU A 203 -10.73 -16.12 -31.99
C LEU A 203 -10.60 -15.19 -30.77
N ALA A 204 -11.57 -14.30 -30.56
CA ALA A 204 -11.61 -13.45 -29.38
C ALA A 204 -11.69 -14.27 -28.08
N GLN A 205 -12.52 -15.32 -28.08
CA GLN A 205 -12.69 -16.20 -26.93
C GLN A 205 -11.44 -17.05 -26.65
N GLU A 206 -10.78 -17.59 -27.67
CA GLU A 206 -9.51 -18.31 -27.49
C GLU A 206 -8.39 -17.39 -26.99
N HIS A 207 -8.29 -16.19 -27.57
CA HIS A 207 -7.31 -15.21 -27.16
C HIS A 207 -7.51 -14.81 -25.69
N ALA A 208 -8.74 -14.49 -25.31
CA ALA A 208 -9.09 -14.15 -23.93
C ALA A 208 -8.83 -15.33 -22.97
N ASN A 209 -9.21 -16.55 -23.34
CA ASN A 209 -8.93 -17.73 -22.50
C ASN A 209 -7.43 -17.99 -22.32
N ARG A 210 -6.61 -17.68 -23.34
CA ARG A 210 -5.15 -17.80 -23.26
C ARG A 210 -4.54 -16.73 -22.36
N GLU A 211 -5.05 -15.50 -22.39
CA GLU A 211 -4.61 -14.42 -21.50
C GLU A 211 -4.98 -14.67 -20.03
N VAL A 212 -6.15 -15.26 -19.79
CA VAL A 212 -6.70 -15.47 -18.44
C VAL A 212 -5.96 -16.57 -17.65
N GLY A 213 -5.32 -17.50 -18.34
CA GLY A 213 -4.49 -18.55 -17.72
C GLY A 213 -5.27 -19.74 -17.13
N PRO A 214 -4.55 -20.74 -16.59
CA PRO A 214 -5.15 -22.00 -16.14
C PRO A 214 -6.04 -21.82 -14.90
N GLY A 215 -7.24 -22.41 -14.93
CA GLY A 215 -8.20 -22.42 -13.81
C GLY A 215 -9.30 -21.36 -13.88
N LYS A 216 -9.18 -20.39 -14.79
CA LYS A 216 -10.16 -19.33 -15.03
C LYS A 216 -10.68 -19.38 -16.47
N GLU A 217 -11.86 -18.82 -16.71
CA GLU A 217 -12.45 -18.72 -18.04
C GLU A 217 -12.90 -17.30 -18.36
N ALA A 218 -12.66 -16.87 -19.59
CA ALA A 218 -13.20 -15.62 -20.12
C ALA A 218 -14.69 -15.81 -20.44
N TYR A 219 -15.53 -14.88 -20.04
CA TYR A 219 -16.98 -14.91 -20.29
C TYR A 219 -17.49 -13.51 -20.68
N GLN A 220 -18.68 -13.43 -21.29
CA GLN A 220 -19.20 -12.17 -21.86
C GLN A 220 -18.20 -11.49 -22.81
N VAL A 221 -17.53 -12.28 -23.66
CA VAL A 221 -16.63 -11.75 -24.69
C VAL A 221 -17.46 -10.97 -25.71
N LYS A 222 -17.05 -9.74 -26.01
CA LYS A 222 -17.61 -8.88 -27.05
C LYS A 222 -16.50 -8.42 -27.96
N VAL A 223 -16.71 -8.51 -29.27
CA VAL A 223 -15.79 -7.97 -30.27
C VAL A 223 -16.25 -6.56 -30.66
N GLY A 224 -15.33 -5.61 -30.62
CA GLY A 224 -15.55 -4.23 -31.04
C GLY A 224 -15.43 -4.05 -32.56
N GLY A 225 -15.52 -2.80 -33.02
CA GLY A 225 -15.41 -2.47 -34.43
C GLY A 225 -14.00 -2.68 -34.99
N MET A 226 -13.93 -2.85 -36.31
CA MET A 226 -12.69 -3.03 -37.07
C MET A 226 -11.66 -1.93 -36.72
N GLY A 227 -10.47 -2.35 -36.27
CA GLY A 227 -9.39 -1.47 -35.86
C GLY A 227 -8.40 -1.14 -36.98
N VAL A 228 -7.20 -0.72 -36.58
CA VAL A 228 -6.17 -0.22 -37.51
C VAL A 228 -5.52 -1.41 -38.26
N PRO A 229 -5.30 -1.30 -39.59
CA PRO A 229 -4.57 -2.31 -40.35
C PRO A 229 -3.12 -2.43 -39.85
N LEU A 230 -2.57 -3.63 -39.90
CA LEU A 230 -1.18 -3.87 -39.52
C LEU A 230 -0.24 -3.32 -40.59
N THR A 231 0.83 -2.69 -40.15
CA THR A 231 1.78 -2.01 -41.04
C THR A 231 2.45 -3.04 -41.96
N GLY A 232 2.14 -2.98 -43.27
CA GLY A 232 2.70 -3.88 -44.29
C GLY A 232 1.84 -5.09 -44.66
N ASP A 233 0.67 -5.29 -44.05
CA ASP A 233 -0.29 -6.32 -44.44
C ASP A 233 -1.74 -5.82 -44.22
N GLU A 234 -2.36 -5.35 -45.30
CA GLU A 234 -3.74 -4.84 -45.27
C GLU A 234 -4.79 -5.94 -45.06
N SER A 235 -4.42 -7.22 -45.25
CA SER A 235 -5.33 -8.36 -45.09
C SER A 235 -5.62 -8.68 -43.62
N ARG A 236 -4.79 -8.19 -42.70
CA ARG A 236 -4.90 -8.45 -41.26
C ARG A 236 -5.13 -7.17 -40.49
N LYS A 237 -6.17 -7.18 -39.65
CA LYS A 237 -6.58 -6.03 -38.85
C LYS A 237 -6.59 -6.37 -37.37
N SER A 238 -6.33 -5.34 -36.57
CA SER A 238 -6.51 -5.40 -35.12
C SER A 238 -8.00 -5.27 -34.80
N TRP A 239 -8.50 -6.14 -33.93
CA TRP A 239 -9.88 -6.12 -33.46
C TRP A 239 -9.86 -5.94 -31.93
N PRO A 240 -10.36 -4.79 -31.41
CA PRO A 240 -10.54 -4.64 -29.98
C PRO A 240 -11.60 -5.63 -29.50
N SER A 241 -11.39 -6.27 -28.37
CA SER A 241 -12.36 -7.12 -27.72
C SER A 241 -12.41 -6.82 -26.23
N THR A 242 -13.56 -7.09 -25.64
CA THR A 242 -13.78 -6.92 -24.21
C THR A 242 -14.29 -8.20 -23.61
N TYR A 243 -13.86 -8.56 -22.41
CA TYR A 243 -14.25 -9.81 -21.76
C TYR A 243 -14.21 -9.70 -20.24
N LYS A 244 -14.94 -10.57 -19.55
CA LYS A 244 -14.91 -10.71 -18.08
C LYS A 244 -14.30 -12.03 -17.70
N VAL A 245 -13.90 -12.19 -16.44
CA VAL A 245 -13.20 -13.40 -15.98
C VAL A 245 -13.92 -14.03 -14.82
N ARG A 246 -14.11 -15.34 -14.87
CA ARG A 246 -14.65 -16.09 -13.74
C ARG A 246 -13.87 -17.36 -13.51
N ASP A 247 -13.97 -17.91 -12.32
CA ASP A 247 -13.43 -19.23 -12.04
C ASP A 247 -14.15 -20.28 -12.89
N LYS A 248 -13.37 -21.19 -13.48
CA LYS A 248 -13.91 -22.24 -14.33
C LYS A 248 -14.75 -23.18 -13.47
N LYS A 249 -16.05 -23.31 -13.76
CA LYS A 249 -16.89 -24.30 -13.08
C LYS A 249 -16.33 -25.68 -13.34
N ARG A 250 -16.06 -26.40 -12.25
CA ARG A 250 -15.52 -27.76 -12.24
C ARG A 250 -16.57 -28.78 -12.67
#